data_AF-A0A438ET14-F1
#
_entry.id   AF-A0A438ET14-F1
#
_cell.length_a   1.000
_cell.length_b   1.000
_cell.length_c   1.000
_cell.angle_alpha   90.00
_cell.angle_beta   90.00
_cell.angle_gamma   90.00
#
_symmetry.space_group_name_H-M   'P 1'
#
loop_
_entity.id
_entity.type
_entity.pdbx_description
1 polymer ?
#
loop_
_entity_poly.entity_id
_entity_poly.type
_entity_poly.pdbx_seq_one_letter_code
_entity_poly.pdbx_strand_id
1 'polypeptide(L)'
;MSHFGRVLSGRLRKVLHETIFGSQGAFVEGRHILDVVLIANEVVDEKRSFAILVNGNAKGWVKASRGLRQGDPLSPFLFTLVVDVLSRLMIRAEEIGIIEGFFVGRDRTRVSLLQFADDTIFFSKVSMEHLQNLKIILLVFGQVFGLKINLEKSTISGINTRQELLSSLASVLDCRVSEWPLSYLGLPLGGNPKTIGFWDPVVERISRRLDGWKKAFLSLGGRITLIQSCLSHIPSYFLSLFKISVSIASKIEKMQRDFLWSGVGEGKKDHLIRWEVVSRPKELGGLGFGKTSMRNIALLGKWLWRFPRERSGLWDKVIASIHGIHPNGWDTNMVVRWSHRCPWKTIAQVFQEFSPFVRLVVGNGERIRFWEDLWWGNQTLCSQFADLYRVISMKNLTVSNVLGNSLPLSWNFNFRRNLMDSEIDLLQRLMSSLSSVLFSSSSSDSRA
;
A
#
# COMPACT_ATOMS: atom_id res chain seq x y z
N MET A 1 9.49 -4.45 32.94
CA MET A 1 9.95 -5.10 31.68
C MET A 1 9.40 -4.46 30.39
N SER A 2 8.10 -4.18 30.25
CA SER A 2 7.51 -3.67 28.99
C SER A 2 8.13 -2.38 28.44
N HIS A 3 8.69 -1.52 29.29
CA HIS A 3 9.31 -0.26 28.87
C HIS A 3 10.61 -0.48 28.08
N PHE A 4 11.48 -1.40 28.51
CA PHE A 4 12.74 -1.69 27.82
C PHE A 4 12.51 -2.34 26.44
N GLY A 5 11.60 -3.32 26.36
CA GLY A 5 11.17 -3.91 25.08
C GLY A 5 10.56 -2.88 24.12
N ARG A 6 9.81 -1.90 24.63
CA ARG A 6 9.31 -0.75 23.83
C ARG A 6 10.44 0.17 23.35
N VAL A 7 11.42 0.49 24.20
CA VAL A 7 12.58 1.33 23.83
C VAL A 7 13.45 0.63 22.79
N LEU A 8 13.72 -0.67 22.97
CA LEU A 8 14.50 -1.47 22.01
C LEU A 8 13.74 -1.66 20.68
N SER A 9 12.44 -1.95 20.72
CA SER A 9 11.56 -1.96 19.54
C SER A 9 11.59 -0.61 18.81
N GLY A 10 11.58 0.51 19.53
CA GLY A 10 11.71 1.86 18.98
C GLY A 10 13.08 2.17 18.35
N ARG A 11 14.13 1.44 18.72
CA ARG A 11 15.47 1.51 18.11
C ARG A 11 15.64 0.53 16.94
N LEU A 12 15.13 -0.70 17.04
CA LEU A 12 15.13 -1.67 15.94
C LEU A 12 14.22 -1.22 14.78
N ARG A 13 13.10 -0.56 15.09
CA ARG A 13 12.30 0.23 14.13
C ARG A 13 13.00 1.51 13.65
N LYS A 14 14.32 1.58 13.76
CA LYS A 14 15.18 2.50 13.02
C LYS A 14 16.22 1.78 12.17
N VAL A 15 16.26 0.44 12.04
CA VAL A 15 17.40 -0.25 11.36
C VAL A 15 16.97 -1.43 10.45
N LEU A 16 15.70 -1.85 10.48
CA LEU A 16 15.23 -3.00 9.68
C LEU A 16 15.14 -2.79 8.14
N HIS A 17 14.68 -1.68 7.53
CA HIS A 17 14.68 -1.44 6.05
C HIS A 17 16.07 -1.28 5.42
N GLU A 18 17.13 -1.23 6.22
CA GLU A 18 18.51 -1.32 5.74
C GLU A 18 19.05 -2.75 5.75
N THR A 19 18.66 -3.52 6.78
CA THR A 19 19.21 -4.84 7.08
C THR A 19 18.43 -5.97 6.38
N ILE A 20 17.32 -5.65 5.73
CA ILE A 20 16.34 -6.63 5.21
C ILE A 20 16.14 -6.41 3.71
N PHE A 21 15.94 -7.50 2.96
CA PHE A 21 15.82 -7.41 1.52
C PHE A 21 14.53 -6.69 1.07
N GLY A 22 14.56 -6.06 -0.12
CA GLY A 22 13.49 -5.17 -0.63
C GLY A 22 12.11 -5.81 -0.90
N SER A 23 11.90 -7.07 -0.50
CA SER A 23 10.62 -7.77 -0.40
C SER A 23 9.89 -7.54 0.94
N GLN A 24 10.58 -7.04 1.97
CA GLN A 24 10.04 -6.56 3.25
C GLN A 24 10.37 -5.06 3.44
N GLY A 25 9.74 -4.32 4.38
CA GLY A 25 9.96 -2.86 4.48
C GLY A 25 9.73 -2.19 5.84
N ALA A 26 10.81 -1.97 6.64
CA ALA A 26 10.75 -1.23 7.91
C ALA A 26 12.09 -0.66 8.56
N PHE A 27 12.66 0.49 8.15
CA PHE A 27 13.58 1.47 8.85
C PHE A 27 15.16 1.49 8.73
N VAL A 28 15.82 2.67 8.75
CA VAL A 28 17.29 2.98 8.49
C VAL A 28 17.85 3.95 9.57
N GLU A 29 19.07 3.84 10.14
CA GLU A 29 20.43 3.55 9.62
C GLU A 29 21.43 2.89 10.65
N GLY A 30 22.50 2.19 10.21
CA GLY A 30 23.89 2.49 10.66
C GLY A 30 24.70 1.63 11.67
N ARG A 31 24.52 0.30 11.85
CA ARG A 31 25.42 -0.55 12.70
C ARG A 31 25.61 -2.00 12.23
N HIS A 32 26.68 -2.65 12.71
CA HIS A 32 27.08 -4.02 12.35
C HIS A 32 26.17 -5.13 12.91
N ILE A 33 25.99 -6.19 12.12
CA ILE A 33 25.13 -7.36 12.40
C ILE A 33 25.46 -8.10 13.70
N LEU A 34 26.73 -8.17 14.10
CA LEU A 34 27.17 -8.97 15.25
C LEU A 34 26.68 -8.40 16.59
N ASP A 35 26.56 -7.08 16.72
CA ASP A 35 26.11 -6.42 17.97
C ASP A 35 24.69 -6.85 18.35
N VAL A 36 23.80 -6.96 17.37
CA VAL A 36 22.39 -7.33 17.59
C VAL A 36 22.26 -8.80 17.97
N VAL A 37 23.04 -9.68 17.35
CA VAL A 37 23.06 -11.12 17.66
C VAL A 37 23.68 -11.38 19.04
N LEU A 38 24.76 -10.68 19.39
CA LEU A 38 25.40 -10.73 20.71
C LEU A 38 24.41 -10.31 21.81
N ILE A 39 23.82 -9.12 21.69
CA ILE A 39 22.88 -8.59 22.69
C ILE A 39 21.61 -9.44 22.78
N ALA A 40 21.13 -10.00 21.66
CA ALA A 40 20.00 -10.92 21.68
C ALA A 40 20.33 -12.22 22.44
N ASN A 41 21.53 -12.79 22.27
CA ASN A 41 21.96 -13.97 23.02
C ASN A 41 22.09 -13.67 24.52
N GLU A 42 22.73 -12.57 24.91
CA GLU A 42 22.85 -12.15 26.32
C GLU A 42 21.47 -11.98 26.99
N VAL A 43 20.55 -11.25 26.35
CA VAL A 43 19.19 -11.03 26.89
C VAL A 43 18.38 -12.31 26.92
N VAL A 44 18.55 -13.22 25.95
CA VAL A 44 17.87 -14.52 25.93
C VAL A 44 18.40 -15.43 27.04
N ASP A 45 19.69 -15.43 27.33
CA ASP A 45 20.27 -16.25 28.42
C ASP A 45 19.87 -15.71 29.81
N GLU A 46 19.93 -14.38 30.00
CA GLU A 46 19.50 -13.69 31.23
C GLU A 46 17.99 -13.88 31.53
N LYS A 47 17.14 -14.02 30.51
CA LYS A 47 15.67 -14.10 30.63
C LYS A 47 15.10 -15.51 30.41
N ARG A 48 15.89 -16.57 30.61
CA ARG A 48 15.48 -17.96 30.37
C ARG A 48 14.28 -18.46 31.17
N SER A 49 13.80 -17.77 32.21
CA SER A 49 12.62 -18.18 32.98
C SER A 49 11.53 -17.11 33.05
N PHE A 50 10.28 -17.53 32.87
CA PHE A 50 9.10 -16.68 33.07
C PHE A 50 8.03 -17.41 33.87
N ALA A 51 7.29 -16.66 34.69
CA ALA A 51 6.12 -17.18 35.40
C ALA A 51 4.83 -16.89 34.60
N ILE A 52 3.95 -17.89 34.53
CA ILE A 52 2.61 -17.72 33.95
C ILE A 52 1.64 -17.40 35.10
N LEU A 53 0.91 -16.29 34.97
CA LEU A 53 -0.18 -15.96 35.88
C LEU A 53 -1.41 -16.79 35.53
N VAL A 54 -1.79 -17.72 36.41
CA VAL A 54 -3.03 -18.49 36.31
C VAL A 54 -3.94 -18.02 37.44
N ASN A 55 -5.08 -17.41 37.09
CA ASN A 55 -6.05 -16.82 38.02
C ASN A 55 -5.40 -15.83 39.01
N GLY A 56 -4.53 -14.93 38.50
CA GLY A 56 -3.85 -13.90 39.30
C GLY A 56 -2.61 -14.38 40.07
N ASN A 57 -2.39 -15.69 40.21
CA ASN A 57 -1.26 -16.26 40.93
C ASN A 57 -0.16 -16.74 39.96
N ALA A 58 1.10 -16.44 40.28
CA ALA A 58 2.25 -16.86 39.50
C ALA A 58 2.51 -18.36 39.71
N LYS A 59 2.15 -19.20 38.73
CA LYS A 59 2.35 -20.65 38.81
C LYS A 59 3.71 -21.06 38.24
N GLY A 60 4.70 -21.08 39.12
CA GLY A 60 6.05 -21.61 38.86
C GLY A 60 6.86 -20.79 37.88
N TRP A 61 8.16 -21.10 37.80
CA TRP A 61 9.06 -20.55 36.79
C TRP A 61 9.22 -21.57 35.67
N VAL A 62 8.72 -21.24 34.47
CA VAL A 62 8.88 -22.07 33.28
C VAL A 62 10.14 -21.64 32.55
N LYS A 63 11.05 -22.59 32.28
CA LYS A 63 12.25 -22.31 31.48
C LYS A 63 11.87 -22.29 29.99
N ALA A 64 12.04 -21.13 29.34
CA ALA A 64 11.81 -20.94 27.92
C ALA A 64 12.87 -21.71 27.11
N SER A 65 12.44 -22.64 26.26
CA SER A 65 13.33 -23.40 25.37
C SER A 65 13.15 -23.05 23.88
N ARG A 66 11.90 -22.79 23.46
CA ARG A 66 11.54 -22.39 22.09
C ARG A 66 10.35 -21.44 22.10
N GLY A 67 10.27 -20.59 21.07
CA GLY A 67 9.16 -19.66 20.84
C GLY A 67 9.40 -18.27 21.46
N LEU A 68 8.86 -17.25 20.78
CA LEU A 68 8.88 -15.86 21.23
C LEU A 68 7.55 -15.52 21.93
N ARG A 69 7.60 -14.65 22.94
CA ARG A 69 6.41 -14.29 23.73
C ARG A 69 5.43 -13.48 22.89
N GLN A 70 4.24 -14.03 22.65
CA GLN A 70 3.13 -13.28 22.07
C GLN A 70 2.73 -12.10 22.99
N GLY A 71 2.47 -10.94 22.38
CA GLY A 71 2.20 -9.69 23.10
C GLY A 71 3.43 -8.92 23.59
N ASP A 72 4.64 -9.47 23.45
CA ASP A 72 5.88 -8.71 23.65
C ASP A 72 6.16 -7.82 22.42
N PRO A 73 6.38 -6.49 22.57
CA PRO A 73 6.73 -5.58 21.48
C PRO A 73 8.00 -5.94 20.69
N LEU A 74 8.92 -6.74 21.24
CA LEU A 74 10.16 -7.15 20.57
C LEU A 74 9.97 -8.37 19.66
N SER A 75 9.11 -9.31 20.07
CA SER A 75 8.92 -10.60 19.38
C SER A 75 8.66 -10.51 17.86
N PRO A 76 7.84 -9.56 17.35
CA PRO A 76 7.64 -9.42 15.90
C PRO A 76 8.94 -9.13 15.14
N PHE A 77 9.82 -8.29 15.68
CA PHE A 77 11.07 -7.89 15.02
C PHE A 77 12.06 -9.05 14.95
N LEU A 78 12.20 -9.82 16.04
CA LEU A 78 13.03 -11.02 16.07
C LEU A 78 12.53 -12.08 15.09
N PHE A 79 11.22 -12.26 14.98
CA PHE A 79 10.62 -13.15 13.99
C PHE A 79 10.90 -12.67 12.56
N THR A 80 10.74 -11.37 12.27
CA THR A 80 11.07 -10.78 10.97
C THR A 80 12.53 -11.00 10.57
N LEU A 81 13.48 -10.85 11.50
CA LEU A 81 14.91 -11.10 11.25
C LEU A 81 15.21 -12.57 10.91
N VAL A 82 14.64 -13.51 11.65
CA VAL A 82 14.76 -14.96 11.34
C VAL A 82 14.20 -15.26 9.94
N VAL A 83 13.09 -14.63 9.59
CA VAL A 83 12.38 -14.87 8.34
C VAL A 83 13.02 -14.17 7.12
N ASP A 84 13.75 -13.07 7.29
CA ASP A 84 14.58 -12.48 6.22
C ASP A 84 15.68 -13.44 5.73
N VAL A 85 16.18 -14.35 6.58
CA VAL A 85 17.13 -15.39 6.15
C VAL A 85 16.51 -16.31 5.10
N LEU A 86 15.21 -16.61 5.18
CA LEU A 86 14.52 -17.38 4.12
C LEU A 86 14.46 -16.57 2.82
N SER A 87 14.21 -15.26 2.88
CA SER A 87 14.28 -14.40 1.69
C SER A 87 15.68 -14.43 1.04
N ARG A 88 16.74 -14.36 1.84
CA ARG A 88 18.14 -14.45 1.37
C ARG A 88 18.49 -15.80 0.77
N LEU A 89 18.03 -16.90 1.38
CA LEU A 89 18.19 -18.25 0.82
C LEU A 89 17.52 -18.38 -0.55
N MET A 90 16.30 -17.85 -0.70
CA MET A 90 15.57 -17.84 -1.96
C MET A 90 16.30 -17.04 -3.05
N ILE A 91 16.80 -15.85 -2.74
CA ILE A 91 17.59 -15.03 -3.69
C ILE A 91 18.83 -15.79 -4.14
N ARG A 92 19.58 -16.38 -3.21
CA ARG A 92 20.80 -17.14 -3.55
C ARG A 92 20.47 -18.38 -4.39
N ALA A 93 19.37 -19.05 -4.09
CA ALA A 93 18.88 -20.19 -4.85
C ALA A 93 18.45 -19.82 -6.29
N GLU A 94 17.94 -18.60 -6.51
CA GLU A 94 17.67 -18.06 -7.85
C GLU A 94 18.94 -17.61 -8.59
N GLU A 95 19.95 -17.10 -7.90
CA GLU A 95 21.24 -16.72 -8.50
C GLU A 95 22.00 -17.93 -9.08
N ILE A 96 21.94 -19.07 -8.39
CA ILE A 96 22.57 -20.32 -8.81
C ILE A 96 21.66 -21.20 -9.69
N GLY A 97 20.43 -20.75 -9.98
CA GLY A 97 19.51 -21.40 -10.91
C GLY A 97 18.77 -22.64 -10.41
N ILE A 98 18.86 -23.00 -9.12
CA ILE A 98 18.13 -24.19 -8.60
C ILE A 98 16.62 -23.95 -8.48
N ILE A 99 16.19 -22.69 -8.45
CA ILE A 99 14.78 -22.27 -8.53
C ILE A 99 14.63 -21.08 -9.50
N GLU A 100 13.45 -20.92 -10.09
CA GLU A 100 13.15 -19.80 -11.01
C GLU A 100 11.78 -19.18 -10.67
N GLY A 101 11.80 -17.92 -10.22
CA GLY A 101 10.60 -17.12 -10.01
C GLY A 101 9.90 -16.67 -11.29
N PHE A 102 8.84 -15.87 -11.14
CA PHE A 102 8.12 -15.30 -12.27
C PHE A 102 8.76 -14.00 -12.76
N PHE A 103 8.85 -13.82 -14.07
CA PHE A 103 9.17 -12.53 -14.69
C PHE A 103 7.87 -11.81 -15.06
N VAL A 104 7.68 -10.59 -14.57
CA VAL A 104 6.47 -9.80 -14.81
C VAL A 104 6.77 -8.49 -15.55
N GLY A 105 5.91 -8.17 -16.52
CA GLY A 105 5.97 -6.93 -17.29
C GLY A 105 7.07 -6.87 -18.35
N ARG A 106 7.24 -5.68 -18.96
CA ARG A 106 8.16 -5.40 -20.07
C ARG A 106 9.62 -5.45 -19.63
N ASP A 107 9.90 -4.92 -18.46
CA ASP A 107 11.26 -4.84 -17.88
C ASP A 107 11.68 -6.16 -17.24
N ARG A 108 10.86 -7.22 -17.37
CA ARG A 108 11.06 -8.55 -16.80
C ARG A 108 11.48 -8.50 -15.32
N THR A 109 10.77 -7.70 -14.52
CA THR A 109 10.96 -7.69 -13.06
C THR A 109 10.71 -9.09 -12.50
N ARG A 110 11.67 -9.65 -11.76
CA ARG A 110 11.56 -10.98 -11.15
C ARG A 110 10.79 -10.90 -9.83
N VAL A 111 9.88 -11.85 -9.61
CA VAL A 111 9.11 -12.02 -8.38
C VAL A 111 9.07 -13.52 -8.04
N SER A 112 9.72 -13.90 -6.96
CA SER A 112 9.82 -15.29 -6.46
C SER A 112 9.22 -15.48 -5.07
N LEU A 113 9.15 -14.40 -4.28
CA LEU A 113 8.71 -14.41 -2.89
C LEU A 113 7.94 -13.13 -2.55
N LEU A 114 6.79 -13.29 -1.91
CA LEU A 114 6.11 -12.22 -1.17
C LEU A 114 5.82 -12.72 0.24
N GLN A 115 6.09 -11.89 1.24
CA GLN A 115 6.09 -12.34 2.63
C GLN A 115 5.55 -11.27 3.57
N PHE A 116 4.66 -11.68 4.47
CA PHE A 116 4.10 -10.84 5.52
C PHE A 116 4.05 -11.64 6.83
N ALA A 117 5.07 -11.46 7.66
CA ALA A 117 5.32 -12.34 8.81
C ALA A 117 5.36 -13.82 8.37
N ASP A 118 4.49 -14.67 8.92
CA ASP A 118 4.39 -16.09 8.59
C ASP A 118 3.65 -16.36 7.26
N ASP A 119 2.71 -15.50 6.88
CA ASP A 119 1.98 -15.60 5.61
C ASP A 119 2.92 -15.32 4.42
N THR A 120 3.31 -16.39 3.71
CA THR A 120 4.33 -16.37 2.66
C THR A 120 3.80 -16.98 1.36
N ILE A 121 3.96 -16.28 0.24
CA ILE A 121 3.66 -16.78 -1.12
C ILE A 121 4.96 -16.96 -1.89
N PHE A 122 5.14 -18.17 -2.42
CA PHE A 122 6.20 -18.50 -3.38
C PHE A 122 5.66 -18.44 -4.80
N PHE A 123 6.43 -17.85 -5.70
CA PHE A 123 6.19 -17.86 -7.13
C PHE A 123 7.30 -18.69 -7.76
N SER A 124 6.94 -19.78 -8.43
CA SER A 124 7.87 -20.68 -9.10
C SER A 124 7.32 -21.04 -10.47
N LYS A 125 8.20 -21.09 -11.46
CA LYS A 125 7.94 -21.75 -12.74
C LYS A 125 7.45 -23.18 -12.52
N VAL A 126 6.59 -23.65 -13.42
CA VAL A 126 6.03 -25.00 -13.41
C VAL A 126 7.14 -26.01 -13.71
N SER A 127 7.77 -26.55 -12.66
CA SER A 127 8.84 -27.55 -12.72
C SER A 127 8.82 -28.40 -11.45
N MET A 128 8.97 -29.71 -11.61
CA MET A 128 9.07 -30.67 -10.51
C MET A 128 10.32 -30.40 -9.67
N GLU A 129 11.45 -30.15 -10.35
CA GLU A 129 12.77 -29.92 -9.76
C GLU A 129 12.79 -28.65 -8.90
N HIS A 130 12.28 -27.52 -9.41
CA HIS A 130 12.24 -26.27 -8.64
C HIS A 130 11.37 -26.39 -7.39
N LEU A 131 10.27 -27.14 -7.42
CA LEU A 131 9.46 -27.38 -6.21
C LEU A 131 10.10 -28.37 -5.23
N GLN A 132 10.84 -29.37 -5.72
CA GLN A 132 11.65 -30.24 -4.86
C GLN A 132 12.76 -29.43 -4.16
N ASN A 133 13.46 -28.57 -4.90
CA ASN A 133 14.47 -27.65 -4.34
C ASN A 133 13.86 -26.68 -3.33
N LEU A 134 12.68 -26.10 -3.62
CA LEU A 134 11.94 -25.28 -2.67
C LEU A 134 11.59 -26.05 -1.38
N LYS A 135 11.11 -27.29 -1.49
CA LYS A 135 10.84 -28.14 -0.31
C LYS A 135 12.09 -28.36 0.53
N ILE A 136 13.23 -28.66 -0.10
CA ILE A 136 14.51 -28.83 0.58
C ILE A 136 14.93 -27.54 1.31
N ILE A 137 14.86 -26.38 0.65
CA ILE A 137 15.16 -25.07 1.26
C ILE A 137 14.29 -24.84 2.50
N LEU A 138 12.98 -25.08 2.40
CA LEU A 138 12.04 -24.87 3.50
C LEU A 138 12.26 -25.86 4.66
N LEU A 139 12.61 -27.12 4.37
CA LEU A 139 12.95 -28.12 5.38
C LEU A 139 14.24 -27.74 6.11
N VAL A 140 15.30 -27.38 5.39
CA VAL A 140 16.59 -26.95 5.96
C VAL A 140 16.41 -25.69 6.82
N PHE A 141 15.70 -24.68 6.31
CA PHE A 141 15.35 -23.47 7.06
C PHE A 141 14.58 -23.81 8.35
N GLY A 142 13.58 -24.70 8.25
CA GLY A 142 12.80 -25.17 9.40
C GLY A 142 13.66 -25.85 10.47
N GLN A 143 14.61 -26.71 10.07
CA GLN A 143 15.52 -27.37 11.01
C GLN A 143 16.47 -26.37 11.69
N VAL A 144 17.08 -25.46 10.93
CA VAL A 144 18.03 -24.45 11.47
C VAL A 144 17.37 -23.52 12.48
N PHE A 145 16.15 -23.02 12.19
CA PHE A 145 15.47 -22.04 13.04
C PHE A 145 14.43 -22.65 14.00
N GLY A 146 14.30 -23.97 14.04
CA GLY A 146 13.30 -24.67 14.87
C GLY A 146 11.85 -24.38 14.47
N LEU A 147 11.62 -23.99 13.21
CA LEU A 147 10.30 -23.66 12.64
C LEU A 147 9.71 -24.85 11.90
N LYS A 148 8.38 -24.92 11.81
CA LYS A 148 7.65 -25.97 11.08
C LYS A 148 6.61 -25.35 10.14
N ILE A 149 6.63 -25.79 8.89
CA ILE A 149 5.62 -25.43 7.88
C ILE A 149 4.26 -26.01 8.30
N ASN A 150 3.20 -25.21 8.22
CA ASN A 150 1.84 -25.71 8.42
C ASN A 150 1.27 -26.24 7.09
N LEU A 151 1.56 -27.50 6.77
CA LEU A 151 1.11 -28.15 5.53
C LEU A 151 -0.42 -28.23 5.38
N GLU A 152 -1.19 -28.22 6.48
CA GLU A 152 -2.66 -28.20 6.42
C GLU A 152 -3.21 -26.86 5.90
N LYS A 153 -2.49 -25.77 6.16
CA LYS A 153 -2.80 -24.41 5.66
C LYS A 153 -2.10 -24.09 4.35
N SER A 154 -0.98 -24.75 4.05
CA SER A 154 -0.24 -24.56 2.80
C SER A 154 -1.03 -25.13 1.62
N THR A 155 -1.07 -24.37 0.52
CA THR A 155 -1.75 -24.77 -0.71
C THR A 155 -0.95 -24.36 -1.94
N ILE A 156 -1.12 -25.10 -3.04
CA ILE A 156 -0.56 -24.80 -4.35
C ILE A 156 -1.68 -24.45 -5.33
N SER A 157 -1.46 -23.45 -6.18
CA SER A 157 -2.43 -23.00 -7.18
C SER A 157 -1.74 -22.83 -8.53
N GLY A 158 -2.23 -23.52 -9.56
CA GLY A 158 -1.71 -23.37 -10.92
C GLY A 158 -2.21 -22.09 -11.58
N ILE A 159 -1.37 -21.48 -12.42
CA ILE A 159 -1.79 -20.43 -13.36
C ILE A 159 -1.63 -21.02 -14.76
N ASN A 160 -2.73 -21.19 -15.48
CA ASN A 160 -2.75 -21.83 -16.81
C ASN A 160 -2.05 -23.21 -16.83
N THR A 161 -2.28 -24.03 -15.79
CA THR A 161 -1.64 -25.34 -15.59
C THR A 161 -2.70 -26.45 -15.63
N ARG A 162 -2.38 -27.61 -16.23
CA ARG A 162 -3.28 -28.78 -16.23
C ARG A 162 -3.43 -29.36 -14.83
N GLN A 163 -4.64 -29.81 -14.48
CA GLN A 163 -4.96 -30.32 -13.14
C GLN A 163 -4.12 -31.54 -12.73
N GLU A 164 -3.85 -32.46 -13.65
CA GLU A 164 -3.00 -33.64 -13.43
C GLU A 164 -1.61 -33.24 -12.93
N LEU A 165 -0.96 -32.32 -13.66
CA LEU A 165 0.37 -31.81 -13.32
C LEU A 165 0.33 -31.01 -12.01
N LEU A 166 -0.71 -30.21 -11.78
CA LEU A 166 -0.88 -29.46 -10.54
C LEU A 166 -1.01 -30.39 -9.32
N SER A 167 -1.73 -31.51 -9.44
CA SER A 167 -1.81 -32.55 -8.41
C SER A 167 -0.46 -33.25 -8.17
N SER A 168 0.32 -33.52 -9.22
CA SER A 168 1.68 -34.07 -9.10
C SER A 168 2.66 -33.10 -8.42
N LEU A 169 2.49 -31.80 -8.63
CA LEU A 169 3.28 -30.76 -7.97
C LEU A 169 2.83 -30.55 -6.50
N ALA A 170 1.54 -30.73 -6.21
CA ALA A 170 1.00 -30.67 -4.86
C ALA A 170 1.53 -31.81 -3.98
N SER A 171 1.65 -33.02 -4.52
CA SER A 171 2.21 -34.17 -3.81
C SER A 171 3.72 -34.03 -3.53
N VAL A 172 4.49 -33.32 -4.37
CA VAL A 172 5.87 -32.96 -4.01
C VAL A 172 5.90 -32.17 -2.71
N LEU A 173 5.08 -31.12 -2.60
CA LEU A 173 5.08 -30.19 -1.47
C LEU A 173 4.29 -30.70 -0.24
N ASP A 174 3.71 -31.89 -0.29
CA ASP A 174 2.78 -32.43 0.73
C ASP A 174 1.63 -31.46 1.07
N CYS A 175 1.11 -30.73 0.07
CA CYS A 175 0.13 -29.66 0.25
C CYS A 175 -1.14 -29.87 -0.59
N ARG A 176 -2.20 -29.10 -0.31
CA ARG A 176 -3.47 -29.22 -1.04
C ARG A 176 -3.48 -28.33 -2.29
N VAL A 177 -4.13 -28.78 -3.35
CA VAL A 177 -4.48 -27.91 -4.48
C VAL A 177 -5.58 -26.94 -4.06
N SER A 178 -5.45 -25.66 -4.41
CA SER A 178 -6.47 -24.63 -4.20
C SER A 178 -6.86 -23.93 -5.51
N GLU A 179 -8.14 -23.57 -5.61
CA GLU A 179 -8.71 -22.89 -6.78
C GLU A 179 -8.67 -21.36 -6.65
N TRP A 180 -8.68 -20.68 -7.79
CA TRP A 180 -8.78 -19.22 -7.84
C TRP A 180 -10.24 -18.76 -7.70
N PRO A 181 -10.54 -17.68 -6.96
CA PRO A 181 -9.60 -16.75 -6.31
C PRO A 181 -9.11 -17.20 -4.93
N LEU A 182 -7.85 -16.90 -4.61
CA LEU A 182 -7.21 -17.29 -3.34
C LEU A 182 -7.41 -16.21 -2.27
N SER A 183 -7.58 -16.61 -1.01
CA SER A 183 -7.55 -15.68 0.12
C SER A 183 -6.10 -15.50 0.61
N TYR A 184 -5.57 -14.28 0.55
CA TYR A 184 -4.27 -13.93 1.12
C TYR A 184 -4.40 -12.64 1.94
N LEU A 185 -3.93 -12.68 3.20
CA LEU A 185 -4.10 -11.59 4.19
C LEU A 185 -5.57 -11.15 4.36
N GLY A 186 -6.53 -11.99 3.98
CA GLY A 186 -7.96 -11.67 3.98
C GLY A 186 -8.46 -10.88 2.76
N LEU A 187 -7.68 -10.79 1.68
CA LEU A 187 -8.09 -10.26 0.37
C LEU A 187 -8.15 -11.38 -0.70
N PRO A 188 -9.13 -11.35 -1.62
CA PRO A 188 -9.25 -12.32 -2.72
C PRO A 188 -8.30 -12.01 -3.90
N LEU A 189 -7.15 -12.67 -3.95
CA LEU A 189 -6.22 -12.65 -5.09
C LEU A 189 -6.87 -13.26 -6.34
N GLY A 190 -6.78 -12.55 -7.47
CA GLY A 190 -7.39 -12.98 -8.74
C GLY A 190 -8.93 -12.85 -8.81
N GLY A 191 -9.57 -12.38 -7.73
CA GLY A 191 -11.01 -12.12 -7.69
C GLY A 191 -11.42 -10.97 -8.63
N ASN A 192 -12.72 -10.85 -8.90
CA ASN A 192 -13.27 -9.77 -9.74
C ASN A 192 -14.07 -8.76 -8.88
N PRO A 193 -13.53 -7.56 -8.58
CA PRO A 193 -14.23 -6.56 -7.76
C PRO A 193 -15.56 -6.04 -8.32
N LYS A 194 -15.87 -6.33 -9.58
CA LYS A 194 -17.14 -5.94 -10.20
C LYS A 194 -18.31 -6.86 -9.84
N THR A 195 -18.05 -8.09 -9.35
CA THR A 195 -19.14 -9.00 -8.95
C THR A 195 -19.62 -8.68 -7.53
N ILE A 196 -20.90 -8.96 -7.25
CA ILE A 196 -21.48 -8.75 -5.92
C ILE A 196 -20.80 -9.65 -4.89
N GLY A 197 -20.63 -10.93 -5.22
CA GLY A 197 -20.03 -11.95 -4.34
C GLY A 197 -18.62 -11.64 -3.84
N PHE A 198 -17.84 -10.86 -4.59
CA PHE A 198 -16.52 -10.40 -4.17
C PHE A 198 -16.56 -9.59 -2.85
N TRP A 199 -17.67 -8.89 -2.60
CA TRP A 199 -17.83 -8.00 -1.45
C TRP A 199 -18.61 -8.62 -0.29
N ASP A 200 -19.17 -9.81 -0.45
CA ASP A 200 -19.96 -10.46 0.60
C ASP A 200 -19.17 -10.69 1.91
N PRO A 201 -17.86 -11.05 1.92
CA PRO A 201 -17.08 -11.12 3.16
C PRO A 201 -17.00 -9.79 3.95
N VAL A 202 -17.16 -8.64 3.28
CA VAL A 202 -17.25 -7.32 3.91
C VAL A 202 -18.67 -7.08 4.43
N VAL A 203 -19.69 -7.34 3.61
CA VAL A 203 -21.11 -7.17 3.95
C VAL A 203 -21.50 -8.04 5.14
N GLU A 204 -21.15 -9.32 5.13
CA GLU A 204 -21.39 -10.26 6.23
C GLU A 204 -20.70 -9.83 7.53
N ARG A 205 -19.50 -9.23 7.44
CA ARG A 205 -18.77 -8.73 8.61
C ARG A 205 -19.45 -7.50 9.20
N ILE A 206 -20.07 -6.66 8.38
CA ILE A 206 -20.95 -5.57 8.84
C ILE A 206 -22.21 -6.15 9.47
N SER A 207 -22.88 -7.12 8.82
CA SER A 207 -24.10 -7.75 9.36
C SER A 207 -23.83 -8.35 10.74
N ARG A 208 -22.85 -9.24 10.87
CA ARG A 208 -22.50 -9.89 12.16
C ARG A 208 -22.17 -8.88 13.28
N ARG A 209 -21.67 -7.69 12.96
CA ARG A 209 -21.47 -6.60 13.94
C ARG A 209 -22.78 -5.93 14.32
N LEU A 210 -23.67 -5.66 13.36
CA LEU A 210 -25.01 -5.12 13.59
C LEU A 210 -25.92 -6.08 14.36
N ASP A 211 -25.80 -7.39 14.13
CA ASP A 211 -26.58 -8.44 14.76
C ASP A 211 -26.16 -8.63 16.23
N GLY A 212 -24.87 -8.49 16.53
CA GLY A 212 -24.34 -8.48 17.89
C GLY A 212 -24.65 -7.21 18.70
N TRP A 213 -25.22 -6.17 18.09
CA TRP A 213 -25.57 -4.93 18.79
C TRP A 213 -27.05 -4.88 19.14
N LYS A 214 -27.35 -4.84 20.45
CA LYS A 214 -28.72 -4.67 20.95
C LYS A 214 -29.23 -3.25 20.69
N LYS A 215 -29.75 -3.02 19.48
CA LYS A 215 -30.24 -1.72 18.95
C LYS A 215 -31.17 -0.98 19.93
N ALA A 216 -31.99 -1.72 20.68
CA ALA A 216 -32.93 -1.20 21.68
C ALA A 216 -32.29 -0.45 22.88
N PHE A 217 -30.99 -0.64 23.17
CA PHE A 217 -30.30 0.01 24.30
C PHE A 217 -29.31 1.09 23.87
N LEU A 218 -29.30 1.48 22.59
CA LEU A 218 -28.34 2.44 22.05
C LEU A 218 -28.99 3.79 21.74
N SER A 219 -28.52 4.84 22.42
CA SER A 219 -28.84 6.22 22.08
C SER A 219 -28.45 6.56 20.64
N LEU A 220 -29.04 7.61 20.06
CA LEU A 220 -28.67 8.06 18.72
C LEU A 220 -27.17 8.40 18.64
N GLY A 221 -26.63 9.10 19.64
CA GLY A 221 -25.21 9.39 19.77
C GLY A 221 -24.34 8.12 19.80
N GLY A 222 -24.71 7.12 20.59
CA GLY A 222 -23.99 5.84 20.64
C GLY A 222 -23.93 5.13 19.28
N ARG A 223 -25.01 5.21 18.49
CA ARG A 223 -25.06 4.61 17.14
C ARG A 223 -24.22 5.39 16.12
N ILE A 224 -24.22 6.72 16.19
CA ILE A 224 -23.31 7.57 15.41
C ILE A 224 -21.85 7.18 15.70
N THR A 225 -21.49 7.05 16.98
CA THR A 225 -20.14 6.64 17.41
C THR A 225 -19.78 5.25 16.91
N LEU A 226 -20.69 4.27 16.96
CA LEU A 226 -20.45 2.91 16.47
C LEU A 226 -20.34 2.83 14.93
N ILE A 227 -21.10 3.64 14.19
CA ILE A 227 -20.93 3.77 12.73
C ILE A 227 -19.54 4.32 12.42
N GLN A 228 -19.17 5.43 13.06
CA GLN A 228 -17.88 6.12 12.81
C GLN A 228 -16.68 5.29 13.22
N SER A 229 -16.68 4.70 14.42
CA SER A 229 -15.52 3.93 14.93
C SER A 229 -15.38 2.53 14.34
N CYS A 230 -16.50 1.89 13.94
CA CYS A 230 -16.49 0.48 13.53
C CYS A 230 -17.00 0.27 12.09
N LEU A 231 -18.28 0.55 11.81
CA LEU A 231 -18.89 0.14 10.53
C LEU A 231 -18.22 0.79 9.31
N SER A 232 -17.88 2.08 9.38
CA SER A 232 -17.20 2.78 8.29
C SER A 232 -15.75 2.33 8.09
N HIS A 233 -15.14 1.66 9.07
CA HIS A 233 -13.77 1.12 8.97
C HIS A 233 -13.73 -0.31 8.42
N ILE A 234 -14.77 -1.13 8.64
CA ILE A 234 -14.80 -2.53 8.17
C ILE A 234 -14.50 -2.68 6.66
N PRO A 235 -15.08 -1.89 5.73
CA PRO A 235 -14.74 -1.95 4.32
C PRO A 235 -13.34 -1.44 3.96
N SER A 236 -12.72 -0.62 4.82
CA SER A 236 -11.56 0.21 4.44
C SER A 236 -10.37 -0.60 3.92
N TYR A 237 -10.23 -1.85 4.37
CA TYR A 237 -9.18 -2.75 3.88
C TYR A 237 -9.38 -3.12 2.39
N PHE A 238 -10.60 -3.54 2.00
CA PHE A 238 -10.94 -3.79 0.60
C PHE A 238 -10.95 -2.49 -0.23
N LEU A 239 -11.53 -1.41 0.32
CA LEU A 239 -11.58 -0.09 -0.34
C LEU A 239 -10.19 0.53 -0.53
N SER A 240 -9.15 0.03 0.14
CA SER A 240 -7.78 0.49 -0.05
C SER A 240 -7.10 -0.07 -1.31
N LEU A 241 -7.66 -1.11 -1.94
CA LEU A 241 -7.06 -1.76 -3.11
C LEU A 241 -8.03 -1.88 -4.29
N PHE A 242 -9.34 -2.02 -4.03
CA PHE A 242 -10.34 -2.30 -5.05
C PHE A 242 -11.36 -1.15 -5.18
N LYS A 243 -11.73 -0.78 -6.41
CA LYS A 243 -12.82 0.19 -6.65
C LYS A 243 -14.17 -0.48 -6.43
N ILE A 244 -14.97 0.11 -5.55
CA ILE A 244 -16.32 -0.37 -5.21
C ILE A 244 -17.32 0.05 -6.30
N SER A 245 -18.31 -0.80 -6.58
CA SER A 245 -19.45 -0.40 -7.41
C SER A 245 -20.43 0.46 -6.62
N VAL A 246 -21.20 1.30 -7.33
CA VAL A 246 -22.26 2.11 -6.70
C VAL A 246 -23.29 1.24 -5.98
N SER A 247 -23.62 0.05 -6.49
CA SER A 247 -24.56 -0.87 -5.86
C SER A 247 -24.08 -1.40 -4.51
N ILE A 248 -22.80 -1.77 -4.37
CA ILE A 248 -22.25 -2.25 -3.09
C ILE A 248 -22.04 -1.08 -2.11
N ALA A 249 -21.62 0.09 -2.59
CA ALA A 249 -21.54 1.29 -1.76
C ALA A 249 -22.92 1.63 -1.16
N SER A 250 -23.97 1.64 -1.99
CA SER A 250 -25.37 1.83 -1.54
C SER A 250 -25.86 0.72 -0.61
N LYS A 251 -25.43 -0.54 -0.78
CA LYS A 251 -25.74 -1.66 0.12
C LYS A 251 -25.15 -1.41 1.51
N ILE A 252 -23.88 -1.02 1.60
CA ILE A 252 -23.18 -0.69 2.85
C ILE A 252 -23.80 0.54 3.53
N GLU A 253 -24.03 1.62 2.78
CA GLU A 253 -24.64 2.86 3.28
C GLU A 253 -26.09 2.65 3.76
N LYS A 254 -26.84 1.76 3.09
CA LYS A 254 -28.16 1.33 3.58
C LYS A 254 -28.06 0.63 4.92
N MET A 255 -27.14 -0.32 5.11
CA MET A 255 -26.97 -1.02 6.40
C MET A 255 -26.60 -0.04 7.54
N GLN A 256 -25.76 0.96 7.26
CA GLN A 256 -25.42 2.01 8.23
C GLN A 256 -26.63 2.91 8.56
N ARG A 257 -27.42 3.28 7.55
CA ARG A 257 -28.62 4.12 7.69
C ARG A 257 -29.74 3.41 8.45
N ASP A 258 -30.05 2.17 8.09
CA ASP A 258 -31.09 1.37 8.73
C ASP A 258 -30.72 1.13 10.22
N PHE A 259 -29.42 1.01 10.55
CA PHE A 259 -28.94 0.99 11.94
C PHE A 259 -29.10 2.34 12.65
N LEU A 260 -28.73 3.45 12.01
CA LEU A 260 -28.84 4.81 12.59
C LEU A 260 -30.28 5.18 12.97
N TRP A 261 -31.27 4.74 12.18
CA TRP A 261 -32.68 5.09 12.39
C TRP A 261 -33.49 4.02 13.14
N SER A 262 -32.93 2.82 13.39
CA SER A 262 -33.59 1.76 14.17
C SER A 262 -34.12 2.26 15.54
N GLY A 263 -35.22 1.70 16.03
CA GLY A 263 -35.89 2.15 17.25
C GLY A 263 -35.81 1.16 18.40
N VAL A 264 -36.18 1.64 19.59
CA VAL A 264 -36.89 0.80 20.57
C VAL A 264 -38.34 0.69 20.10
N GLY A 265 -38.89 -0.52 20.08
CA GLY A 265 -40.20 -0.85 19.51
C GLY A 265 -40.11 -1.60 18.17
N GLU A 266 -41.07 -2.48 17.90
CA GLU A 266 -41.15 -3.23 16.65
C GLU A 266 -41.61 -2.33 15.49
N GLY A 267 -40.85 -2.31 14.41
CA GLY A 267 -41.17 -1.56 13.19
C GLY A 267 -39.96 -0.90 12.53
N LYS A 268 -40.05 -0.67 11.21
CA LYS A 268 -39.14 0.24 10.51
C LYS A 268 -39.53 1.67 10.88
N LYS A 269 -38.61 2.43 11.47
CA LYS A 269 -38.77 3.89 11.60
C LYS A 269 -38.30 4.56 10.32
N ASP A 270 -39.01 5.61 9.91
CA ASP A 270 -38.67 6.36 8.70
C ASP A 270 -37.32 7.08 8.81
N HIS A 271 -36.66 7.21 7.66
CA HIS A 271 -35.40 7.92 7.55
C HIS A 271 -35.64 9.43 7.55
N LEU A 272 -35.71 10.03 8.74
CA LEU A 272 -36.07 11.44 8.97
C LEU A 272 -35.23 12.45 8.15
N ILE A 273 -34.00 12.10 7.78
CA ILE A 273 -33.09 12.97 7.03
C ILE A 273 -32.46 12.19 5.87
N ARG A 274 -32.43 12.80 4.69
CA ARG A 274 -31.74 12.28 3.48
C ARG A 274 -30.27 11.95 3.78
N TRP A 275 -29.84 10.76 3.37
CA TRP A 275 -28.50 10.22 3.71
C TRP A 275 -27.36 11.10 3.21
N GLU A 276 -27.55 11.81 2.10
CA GLU A 276 -26.61 12.74 1.50
C GLU A 276 -26.36 13.98 2.36
N VAL A 277 -27.30 14.36 3.22
CA VAL A 277 -27.17 15.44 4.21
C VAL A 277 -26.47 14.90 5.45
N VAL A 278 -26.94 13.77 5.97
CA VAL A 278 -26.36 13.07 7.14
C VAL A 278 -24.87 12.74 6.92
N SER A 279 -24.48 12.37 5.70
CA SER A 279 -23.11 11.98 5.36
C SER A 279 -22.14 13.15 5.18
N ARG A 280 -22.60 14.42 5.22
CA ARG A 280 -21.73 15.60 5.08
C ARG A 280 -20.74 15.73 6.25
N PRO A 281 -19.64 16.48 6.08
CA PRO A 281 -18.80 16.94 7.19
C PRO A 281 -19.63 17.68 8.25
N LYS A 282 -19.15 17.70 9.50
CA LYS A 282 -19.87 18.33 10.63
C LYS A 282 -19.96 19.84 10.47
N GLU A 283 -18.92 20.41 9.87
CA GLU A 283 -18.74 21.81 9.48
C GLU A 283 -19.81 22.25 8.47
N LEU A 284 -20.41 21.30 7.74
CA LEU A 284 -21.49 21.52 6.76
C LEU A 284 -22.84 20.96 7.25
N GLY A 285 -23.02 20.82 8.57
CA GLY A 285 -24.26 20.38 9.21
C GLY A 285 -24.58 18.88 9.10
N GLY A 286 -23.62 18.06 8.67
CA GLY A 286 -23.76 16.59 8.66
C GLY A 286 -23.26 15.92 9.95
N LEU A 287 -23.29 14.58 9.97
CA LEU A 287 -22.75 13.80 11.09
C LEU A 287 -21.29 13.37 10.88
N GLY A 288 -20.73 13.57 9.68
CA GLY A 288 -19.35 13.22 9.35
C GLY A 288 -19.14 11.72 9.08
N PHE A 289 -20.10 11.02 8.47
CA PHE A 289 -19.88 9.64 8.02
C PHE A 289 -19.04 9.55 6.72
N GLY A 290 -19.22 10.52 5.83
CA GLY A 290 -18.66 10.51 4.47
C GLY A 290 -19.35 9.51 3.54
N LYS A 291 -19.31 9.77 2.23
CA LYS A 291 -19.77 8.80 1.22
C LYS A 291 -18.72 7.71 1.03
N THR A 292 -19.16 6.45 0.94
CA THR A 292 -18.30 5.26 0.77
C THR A 292 -17.52 5.32 -0.53
N SER A 293 -18.14 5.81 -1.61
CA SER A 293 -17.50 6.03 -2.91
C SER A 293 -16.36 7.06 -2.81
N MET A 294 -16.61 8.23 -2.20
CA MET A 294 -15.59 9.27 -1.99
C MET A 294 -14.43 8.77 -1.12
N ARG A 295 -14.72 8.01 -0.05
CA ARG A 295 -13.70 7.37 0.77
C ARG A 295 -12.87 6.35 -0.01
N ASN A 296 -13.49 5.59 -0.92
CA ASN A 296 -12.79 4.66 -1.80
C ASN A 296 -11.88 5.39 -2.80
N ILE A 297 -12.36 6.45 -3.46
CA ILE A 297 -11.58 7.31 -4.35
C ILE A 297 -10.33 7.84 -3.63
N ALA A 298 -10.48 8.41 -2.44
CA ALA A 298 -9.36 8.91 -1.63
C ALA A 298 -8.38 7.79 -1.22
N LEU A 299 -8.88 6.63 -0.80
CA LEU A 299 -8.05 5.48 -0.42
C LEU A 299 -7.28 4.88 -1.61
N LEU A 300 -7.84 4.90 -2.82
CA LEU A 300 -7.13 4.48 -4.04
C LEU A 300 -6.13 5.56 -4.49
N GLY A 301 -6.47 6.85 -4.33
CA GLY A 301 -5.58 7.98 -4.56
C GLY A 301 -4.26 7.92 -3.75
N LYS A 302 -4.28 7.30 -2.56
CA LYS A 302 -3.07 6.98 -1.78
C LYS A 302 -2.02 6.23 -2.62
N TRP A 303 -2.40 5.34 -3.51
CA TRP A 303 -1.44 4.60 -4.35
C TRP A 303 -0.84 5.48 -5.44
N LEU A 304 -1.64 6.37 -6.05
CA LEU A 304 -1.18 7.38 -7.00
C LEU A 304 -0.19 8.36 -6.33
N TRP A 305 -0.43 8.71 -5.07
CA TRP A 305 0.49 9.51 -4.26
C TRP A 305 1.81 8.80 -3.95
N ARG A 306 1.75 7.50 -3.63
CA ARG A 306 2.93 6.70 -3.24
C ARG A 306 3.83 6.35 -4.43
N PHE A 307 3.28 6.11 -5.61
CA PHE A 307 4.03 5.67 -6.80
C PHE A 307 5.25 6.54 -7.15
N PRO A 308 5.14 7.87 -7.32
CA PRO A 308 6.33 8.70 -7.58
C PRO A 308 7.30 8.81 -6.39
N ARG A 309 6.89 8.43 -5.18
CA ARG A 309 7.66 8.58 -3.92
C ARG A 309 8.40 7.32 -3.49
N GLU A 310 7.89 6.13 -3.79
CA GLU A 310 8.40 4.84 -3.26
C GLU A 310 9.10 3.98 -4.32
N ARG A 311 9.87 4.62 -5.21
CA ARG A 311 10.52 4.01 -6.40
C ARG A 311 11.45 2.82 -6.14
N SER A 312 11.92 2.63 -4.91
CA SER A 312 12.83 1.53 -4.56
C SER A 312 12.11 0.20 -4.30
N GLY A 313 10.82 0.23 -3.93
CA GLY A 313 10.08 -0.93 -3.48
C GLY A 313 9.75 -1.92 -4.61
N LEU A 314 9.71 -3.22 -4.28
CA LEU A 314 9.34 -4.27 -5.24
C LEU A 314 7.98 -4.01 -5.91
N TRP A 315 7.02 -3.45 -5.16
CA TRP A 315 5.69 -3.15 -5.68
C TRP A 315 5.72 -2.08 -6.79
N ASP A 316 6.53 -1.02 -6.64
CA ASP A 316 6.68 0.03 -7.66
C ASP A 316 7.34 -0.54 -8.91
N LYS A 317 8.43 -1.30 -8.75
CA LYS A 317 9.13 -1.98 -9.85
C LYS A 317 8.22 -2.93 -10.64
N VAL A 318 7.41 -3.75 -9.95
CA VAL A 318 6.43 -4.63 -10.59
C VAL A 318 5.38 -3.84 -11.38
N ILE A 319 4.84 -2.77 -10.80
CA ILE A 319 3.84 -1.92 -11.46
C ILE A 319 4.45 -1.16 -12.65
N ALA A 320 5.64 -0.59 -12.49
CA ALA A 320 6.39 0.08 -13.54
C ALA A 320 6.70 -0.86 -14.71
N SER A 321 7.15 -2.09 -14.43
CA SER A 321 7.40 -3.10 -15.47
C SER A 321 6.12 -3.49 -16.23
N ILE A 322 5.00 -3.71 -15.53
CA ILE A 322 3.75 -4.14 -16.17
C ILE A 322 3.09 -3.00 -16.97
N HIS A 323 3.05 -1.80 -16.42
CA HIS A 323 2.29 -0.67 -16.98
C HIS A 323 3.16 0.33 -17.76
N GLY A 324 4.48 0.35 -17.55
CA GLY A 324 5.39 1.40 -17.98
C GLY A 324 5.18 2.70 -17.20
N ILE A 325 6.24 3.47 -17.03
CA ILE A 325 6.17 4.83 -16.49
C ILE A 325 5.75 5.79 -17.63
N HIS A 326 4.87 6.75 -17.32
CA HIS A 326 4.44 7.78 -18.25
C HIS A 326 5.54 8.85 -18.43
N PRO A 327 5.69 9.52 -19.59
CA PRO A 327 6.77 10.50 -19.81
C PRO A 327 6.82 11.68 -18.82
N ASN A 328 5.76 11.94 -18.06
CA ASN A 328 5.79 12.91 -16.97
C ASN A 328 6.61 12.44 -15.74
N GLY A 329 7.02 11.17 -15.67
CA GLY A 329 7.77 10.61 -14.53
C GLY A 329 6.97 10.41 -13.24
N TRP A 330 5.70 10.84 -13.21
CA TRP A 330 4.84 10.83 -12.03
C TRP A 330 3.88 9.65 -11.95
N ASP A 331 3.42 9.16 -13.10
CA ASP A 331 2.31 8.20 -13.21
C ASP A 331 2.68 7.00 -14.11
N THR A 332 1.83 5.98 -14.14
CA THR A 332 1.96 4.87 -15.11
C THR A 332 1.23 5.16 -16.40
N ASN A 333 1.64 4.56 -17.52
CA ASN A 333 0.84 4.64 -18.74
C ASN A 333 -0.54 3.99 -18.55
N MET A 334 -1.60 4.66 -19.02
CA MET A 334 -2.98 4.13 -18.94
C MET A 334 -3.23 2.95 -19.89
N VAL A 335 -2.35 2.74 -20.88
CA VAL A 335 -2.51 1.75 -21.95
C VAL A 335 -1.93 0.39 -21.55
N VAL A 336 -2.72 -0.41 -20.82
CA VAL A 336 -2.46 -1.85 -20.66
C VAL A 336 -3.63 -2.67 -21.19
N ARG A 337 -3.35 -3.45 -22.24
CA ARG A 337 -4.31 -4.36 -22.90
C ARG A 337 -4.79 -5.51 -22.01
N TRP A 338 -3.99 -5.91 -21.02
CA TRP A 338 -4.21 -7.13 -20.25
C TRP A 338 -5.11 -6.94 -19.02
N SER A 339 -6.07 -7.86 -18.87
CA SER A 339 -6.94 -8.17 -17.71
C SER A 339 -7.70 -7.03 -17.01
N HIS A 340 -9.03 -7.19 -16.87
CA HIS A 340 -9.87 -6.35 -16.02
C HIS A 340 -9.76 -6.67 -14.52
N ARG A 341 -8.96 -7.67 -14.11
CA ARG A 341 -8.81 -8.13 -12.72
C ARG A 341 -7.63 -7.49 -11.96
N CYS A 342 -6.77 -6.74 -12.63
CA CYS A 342 -5.59 -6.11 -12.03
C CYS A 342 -5.97 -4.82 -11.27
N PRO A 343 -5.74 -4.70 -9.95
CA PRO A 343 -6.14 -3.53 -9.16
C PRO A 343 -5.59 -2.21 -9.68
N TRP A 344 -4.32 -2.21 -10.11
CA TRP A 344 -3.63 -1.00 -10.56
C TRP A 344 -4.33 -0.30 -11.73
N LYS A 345 -4.89 -1.06 -12.67
CA LYS A 345 -5.60 -0.49 -13.83
C LYS A 345 -6.78 0.38 -13.40
N THR A 346 -7.46 0.01 -12.32
CA THR A 346 -8.59 0.78 -11.79
C THR A 346 -8.14 1.89 -10.83
N ILE A 347 -7.03 1.70 -10.11
CA ILE A 347 -6.36 2.77 -9.34
C ILE A 347 -5.93 3.91 -10.28
N ALA A 348 -5.25 3.61 -11.39
CA ALA A 348 -4.83 4.58 -12.39
C ALA A 348 -6.01 5.38 -13.00
N GLN A 349 -7.18 4.75 -13.15
CA GLN A 349 -8.39 5.42 -13.63
C GLN A 349 -8.96 6.46 -12.63
N VAL A 350 -8.65 6.35 -11.34
CA VAL A 350 -9.05 7.34 -10.33
C VAL A 350 -8.25 8.65 -10.46
N PHE A 351 -7.19 8.69 -11.27
CA PHE A 351 -6.36 9.89 -11.44
C PHE A 351 -7.15 11.14 -11.87
N GLN A 352 -8.21 11.01 -12.68
CA GLN A 352 -9.06 12.15 -13.06
C GLN A 352 -9.82 12.76 -11.87
N GLU A 353 -10.17 11.93 -10.89
CA GLU A 353 -10.87 12.34 -9.66
C GLU A 353 -9.87 12.84 -8.60
N PHE A 354 -8.59 12.46 -8.73
CA PHE A 354 -7.52 12.75 -7.77
C PHE A 354 -6.67 13.96 -8.16
N SER A 355 -6.41 14.19 -9.44
CA SER A 355 -5.51 15.25 -9.93
C SER A 355 -5.87 16.68 -9.51
N PRO A 356 -7.15 17.08 -9.30
CA PRO A 356 -7.46 18.43 -8.78
C PRO A 356 -6.95 18.68 -7.36
N PHE A 357 -6.62 17.62 -6.63
CA PHE A 357 -6.08 17.65 -5.27
C PHE A 357 -4.56 17.47 -5.20
N VAL A 358 -3.87 17.47 -6.35
CA VAL A 358 -2.41 17.32 -6.43
C VAL A 358 -1.80 18.64 -6.88
N ARG A 359 -0.85 19.14 -6.10
CA ARG A 359 0.08 20.21 -6.52
C ARG A 359 1.47 19.62 -6.64
N LEU A 360 2.31 20.17 -7.52
CA LEU A 360 3.71 19.81 -7.58
C LEU A 360 4.54 20.86 -6.86
N VAL A 361 5.54 20.43 -6.09
CA VAL A 361 6.52 21.29 -5.44
C VAL A 361 7.85 21.07 -6.10
N VAL A 362 8.43 22.15 -6.61
CA VAL A 362 9.75 22.14 -7.24
C VAL A 362 10.83 21.91 -6.20
N GLY A 363 11.70 20.94 -6.48
CA GLY A 363 13.00 20.79 -5.84
C GLY A 363 14.09 21.14 -6.83
N ASN A 364 14.47 20.16 -7.64
CA ASN A 364 15.46 20.29 -8.71
C ASN A 364 14.84 20.69 -10.07
N GLY A 365 13.52 20.58 -10.24
CA GLY A 365 12.78 21.03 -11.43
C GLY A 365 12.89 20.12 -12.65
N GLU A 366 13.48 18.92 -12.52
CA GLU A 366 13.72 17.99 -13.63
C GLU A 366 12.47 17.24 -14.10
N ARG A 367 11.40 17.17 -13.30
CA ARG A 367 10.19 16.37 -13.59
C ARG A 367 8.92 17.20 -13.75
N ILE A 368 9.00 18.50 -13.47
CA ILE A 368 7.87 19.42 -13.54
C ILE A 368 7.97 20.19 -14.84
N ARG A 369 6.95 20.11 -15.70
CA ARG A 369 6.87 20.88 -16.94
C ARG A 369 6.43 22.30 -16.62
N PHE A 370 7.27 23.28 -16.98
CA PHE A 370 7.10 24.67 -16.53
C PHE A 370 5.71 25.23 -16.85
N TRP A 371 5.20 25.02 -18.06
CA TRP A 371 3.93 25.60 -18.49
C TRP A 371 2.70 24.76 -18.11
N GLU A 372 2.81 23.43 -18.17
CA GLU A 372 1.64 22.54 -18.23
C GLU A 372 1.28 21.85 -16.92
N ASP A 373 2.19 21.80 -15.95
CA ASP A 373 1.93 21.17 -14.66
C ASP A 373 1.52 22.22 -13.59
N LEU A 374 0.70 21.82 -12.62
CA LEU A 374 0.25 22.69 -11.53
C LEU A 374 1.30 22.72 -10.41
N TRP A 375 2.29 23.61 -10.56
CA TRP A 375 3.36 23.82 -9.56
C TRP A 375 3.43 25.24 -8.99
N TRP A 376 2.74 26.22 -9.61
CA TRP A 376 2.71 27.60 -9.17
C TRP A 376 1.29 28.18 -9.15
N GLY A 377 0.88 28.77 -8.03
CA GLY A 377 -0.47 29.33 -7.84
C GLY A 377 -1.58 28.27 -7.76
N ASN A 378 -2.76 28.59 -8.31
CA ASN A 378 -3.97 27.75 -8.26
C ASN A 378 -4.38 27.17 -9.63
N GLN A 379 -3.66 27.49 -10.70
CA GLN A 379 -3.88 27.02 -12.07
C GLN A 379 -2.53 26.81 -12.78
N THR A 380 -2.48 26.07 -13.88
CA THR A 380 -1.25 25.91 -14.67
C THR A 380 -0.79 27.25 -15.26
N LEU A 381 0.51 27.43 -15.46
CA LEU A 381 1.02 28.67 -16.06
C LEU A 381 0.52 28.87 -17.50
N CYS A 382 0.27 27.80 -18.25
CA CYS A 382 -0.33 27.89 -19.59
C CYS A 382 -1.78 28.39 -19.59
N SER A 383 -2.55 28.19 -18.51
CA SER A 383 -3.89 28.77 -18.35
C SER A 383 -3.83 30.21 -17.84
N GLN A 384 -2.92 30.53 -16.91
CA GLN A 384 -2.77 31.89 -16.39
C GLN A 384 -2.19 32.88 -17.41
N PHE A 385 -1.28 32.41 -18.28
CA PHE A 385 -0.54 33.24 -19.25
C PHE A 385 -0.69 32.68 -20.68
N ALA A 386 -1.94 32.50 -21.13
CA ALA A 386 -2.26 31.84 -22.40
C ALA A 386 -1.59 32.48 -23.64
N ASP A 387 -1.51 33.81 -23.70
CA ASP A 387 -0.86 34.51 -24.82
C ASP A 387 0.66 34.26 -24.87
N LEU A 388 1.36 34.29 -23.73
CA LEU A 388 2.78 33.89 -23.64
C LEU A 388 2.97 32.42 -24.05
N TYR A 389 2.09 31.53 -23.58
CA TYR A 389 2.13 30.13 -23.93
C TYR A 389 1.84 29.87 -25.42
N ARG A 390 1.15 30.77 -26.12
CA ARG A 390 0.97 30.71 -27.58
C ARG A 390 2.27 31.00 -28.35
N VAL A 391 3.11 31.91 -27.84
CA VAL A 391 4.33 32.37 -28.52
C VAL A 391 5.62 31.68 -28.08
N ILE A 392 5.62 30.86 -27.02
CA ILE A 392 6.79 30.09 -26.60
C ILE A 392 7.19 29.04 -27.66
N SER A 393 8.49 28.89 -27.91
CA SER A 393 9.03 27.96 -28.91
C SER A 393 8.82 26.50 -28.47
N MET A 394 9.34 26.13 -27.29
CA MET A 394 9.23 24.80 -26.71
C MET A 394 8.30 24.82 -25.48
N LYS A 395 7.23 24.02 -25.54
CA LYS A 395 6.15 24.01 -24.53
C LYS A 395 6.34 22.97 -23.43
N ASN A 396 7.06 21.90 -23.75
CA ASN A 396 7.32 20.72 -22.92
C ASN A 396 8.58 20.82 -22.05
N LEU A 397 9.21 22.00 -21.96
CA LEU A 397 10.39 22.21 -21.12
C LEU A 397 10.08 22.01 -19.64
N THR A 398 11.03 21.42 -18.92
CA THR A 398 10.95 21.30 -17.46
C THR A 398 11.33 22.61 -16.79
N VAL A 399 10.97 22.78 -15.52
CA VAL A 399 11.37 23.95 -14.72
C VAL A 399 12.90 24.10 -14.70
N SER A 400 13.66 23.00 -14.60
CA SER A 400 15.12 23.01 -14.68
C SER A 400 15.70 23.36 -16.05
N ASN A 401 14.93 23.23 -17.15
CA ASN A 401 15.38 23.67 -18.47
C ASN A 401 15.08 25.16 -18.74
N VAL A 402 14.04 25.71 -18.11
CA VAL A 402 13.72 27.15 -18.19
C VAL A 402 14.52 27.95 -17.18
N LEU A 403 14.82 27.39 -16.00
CA LEU A 403 15.74 27.97 -15.03
C LEU A 403 17.19 27.75 -15.53
N GLY A 404 17.82 28.78 -16.06
CA GLY A 404 19.15 28.68 -16.65
C GLY A 404 20.24 28.28 -15.65
N ASN A 405 21.30 27.64 -16.15
CA ASN A 405 22.49 27.25 -15.36
C ASN A 405 23.35 28.46 -14.91
N SER A 406 22.94 29.69 -15.22
CA SER A 406 23.60 30.93 -14.84
C SER A 406 23.41 31.24 -13.35
N LEU A 407 24.42 31.86 -12.74
CA LEU A 407 24.31 32.54 -11.44
C LEU A 407 24.41 34.06 -11.69
N PRO A 408 23.42 34.88 -11.28
CA PRO A 408 22.16 34.50 -10.62
C PRO A 408 21.22 33.72 -11.55
N LEU A 409 20.37 32.87 -10.95
CA LEU A 409 19.40 32.03 -11.67
C LEU A 409 18.46 32.89 -12.52
N SER A 410 18.54 32.75 -13.84
CA SER A 410 17.75 33.52 -14.80
C SER A 410 16.75 32.62 -15.52
N TRP A 411 15.51 33.08 -15.65
CA TRP A 411 14.48 32.37 -16.42
C TRP A 411 14.67 32.62 -17.93
N ASN A 412 15.04 31.56 -18.65
CA ASN A 412 15.39 31.58 -20.06
C ASN A 412 14.17 31.21 -20.93
N PHE A 413 13.40 32.22 -21.33
CA PHE A 413 12.24 32.03 -22.22
C PHE A 413 12.61 32.21 -23.69
N ASN A 414 12.49 31.14 -24.46
CA ASN A 414 12.68 31.17 -25.92
C ASN A 414 11.34 31.33 -26.64
N PHE A 415 11.12 32.50 -27.25
CA PHE A 415 9.90 32.83 -28.00
C PHE A 415 10.08 32.64 -29.52
N ARG A 416 8.98 32.39 -30.24
CA ARG A 416 8.95 32.15 -31.71
C ARG A 416 9.07 33.45 -32.53
N ARG A 417 8.79 34.58 -31.90
CA ARG A 417 8.86 35.94 -32.45
C ARG A 417 9.12 36.92 -31.30
N ASN A 418 9.44 38.16 -31.64
CA ASN A 418 9.43 39.27 -30.67
C ASN A 418 8.05 39.40 -30.02
N LEU A 419 8.03 39.74 -28.74
CA LEU A 419 6.81 39.97 -27.97
C LEU A 419 6.16 41.30 -28.36
N MET A 420 4.84 41.36 -28.29
CA MET A 420 4.08 42.62 -28.31
C MET A 420 4.08 43.27 -26.92
N ASP A 421 3.81 44.56 -26.81
CA ASP A 421 3.83 45.29 -25.52
C ASP A 421 2.93 44.63 -24.45
N SER A 422 1.74 44.18 -24.84
CA SER A 422 0.82 43.43 -23.96
C SER A 422 1.36 42.06 -23.51
N GLU A 423 2.22 41.43 -24.30
CA GLU A 423 2.92 40.19 -23.93
C GLU A 423 4.14 40.48 -23.04
N ILE A 424 4.80 41.63 -23.21
CA ILE A 424 5.89 42.09 -22.34
C ILE A 424 5.36 42.34 -20.92
N ASP A 425 4.21 43.01 -20.77
CA ASP A 425 3.53 43.20 -19.49
C ASP A 425 3.21 41.87 -18.79
N LEU A 426 2.73 40.88 -19.55
CA LEU A 426 2.47 39.54 -19.02
C LEU A 426 3.76 38.84 -18.56
N LEU A 427 4.87 39.01 -19.30
CA LEU A 427 6.16 38.44 -18.93
C LEU A 427 6.71 39.08 -17.65
N GLN A 428 6.58 40.41 -17.49
CA GLN A 428 6.98 41.10 -16.26
C GLN A 428 6.17 40.62 -15.05
N ARG A 429 4.86 40.40 -15.20
CA ARG A 429 4.00 39.83 -14.13
C ARG A 429 4.40 38.40 -13.77
N LEU A 430 4.69 37.56 -14.77
CA LEU A 430 5.17 36.20 -14.56
C LEU A 430 6.49 36.21 -13.77
N MET A 431 7.50 36.96 -14.25
CA MET A 431 8.81 37.10 -13.61
C MET A 431 8.70 37.61 -12.17
N SER A 432 7.85 38.62 -11.93
CA SER A 432 7.62 39.19 -10.60
C SER A 432 7.03 38.13 -9.66
N SER A 433 6.10 37.30 -10.12
CA SER A 433 5.54 36.21 -9.30
C SER A 433 6.57 35.13 -8.96
N LEU A 434 7.44 34.79 -9.92
CA LEU A 434 8.44 33.73 -9.78
C LEU A 434 9.66 34.13 -8.94
N SER A 435 9.81 35.41 -8.59
CA SER A 435 10.92 35.92 -7.77
C SER A 435 11.01 35.30 -6.37
N SER A 436 9.90 34.75 -5.87
CA SER A 436 9.80 34.10 -4.55
C SER A 436 9.99 32.57 -4.58
N VAL A 437 10.25 31.96 -5.75
CA VAL A 437 10.41 30.51 -5.86
C VAL A 437 11.82 30.11 -5.43
N LEU A 438 11.90 29.19 -4.46
CA LEU A 438 13.15 28.59 -3.99
C LEU A 438 13.43 27.28 -4.75
N PHE A 439 14.64 27.15 -5.28
CA PHE A 439 15.12 25.94 -5.96
C PHE A 439 16.19 25.26 -5.11
N SER A 440 16.21 23.94 -5.14
CA SER A 440 17.18 23.14 -4.39
C SER A 440 17.59 21.94 -5.23
N SER A 441 18.78 22.01 -5.84
CA SER A 441 19.35 20.93 -6.67
C SER A 441 19.53 19.61 -5.89
N SER A 442 19.67 19.68 -4.58
CA SER A 442 19.72 18.53 -3.66
C SER A 442 18.36 17.91 -3.34
N SER A 443 17.25 18.55 -3.68
CA SER A 443 15.89 18.11 -3.35
C SER A 443 15.19 17.61 -4.60
N SER A 444 14.62 16.41 -4.56
CA SER A 444 13.79 15.93 -5.68
C SER A 444 12.44 16.64 -5.73
N ASP A 445 11.93 16.92 -6.92
CA ASP A 445 10.54 17.34 -7.12
C ASP A 445 9.56 16.41 -6.39
N SER A 446 8.45 16.95 -5.86
CA SER A 446 7.47 16.17 -5.11
C SER A 446 6.00 16.59 -5.34
N ARG A 447 5.06 15.77 -4.85
CA ARG A 447 3.63 16.10 -4.78
C ARG A 447 3.30 16.69 -3.39
N ALA A 448 2.48 17.74 -3.37
CA ALA A 448 1.87 18.39 -2.20
C ALA A 448 0.33 18.36 -2.27
#